data_AF-A0A532TXZ9-F1
#
_entry.id   AF-A0A532TXZ9-F1
#
_cell.length_a   1.000
_cell.length_b   1.000
_cell.length_c   1.000
_cell.angle_alpha   90.00
_cell.angle_beta   90.00
_cell.angle_gamma   90.00
#
_symmetry.space_group_name_H-M   'P 1'
#
loop_
_entity.id
_entity.type
_entity.pdbx_description
1 polymer ?
#
loop_
_entity_poly.entity_id
_entity_poly.type
_entity_poly.pdbx_seq_one_letter_code
_entity_poly.pdbx_strand_id
1 'polypeptide(L)'
;MSDYALNNIMCLALIDGKFRDTLLTDAANVVGEFDLDADEQDVLKAIKADSVTEFAAKLHNWMVERGGNNGHRRASESRRPVNGLLLVPTD
;
A
#
# COMPACT_ATOMS: atom_id res chain seq x y z
N MET A 1 4.49 7.69 -5.62
CA MET A 1 5.05 7.10 -6.85
C MET A 1 5.60 5.69 -6.60
N SER A 2 5.33 5.09 -5.44
CA SER A 2 5.97 3.84 -4.98
C SER A 2 5.21 2.56 -5.37
N ASP A 3 3.92 2.65 -5.74
CA ASP A 3 3.12 1.50 -6.22
C ASP A 3 3.67 0.87 -7.51
N TYR A 4 4.40 1.64 -8.31
CA TYR A 4 4.98 1.17 -9.57
C TYR A 4 6.12 0.17 -9.34
N ALA A 5 6.98 0.40 -8.35
CA ALA A 5 8.08 -0.49 -8.01
C ALA A 5 7.57 -1.84 -7.50
N LEU A 6 6.57 -1.83 -6.62
CA LEU A 6 5.91 -3.04 -6.10
C LEU A 6 5.24 -3.85 -7.21
N ASN A 7 4.53 -3.19 -8.13
CA ASN A 7 3.93 -3.87 -9.27
C ASN A 7 4.99 -4.45 -10.22
N ASN A 8 6.13 -3.76 -10.40
CA ASN A 8 7.22 -4.25 -11.23
C ASN A 8 7.88 -5.51 -10.64
N ILE A 9 8.08 -5.55 -9.32
CA ILE A 9 8.57 -6.76 -8.61
C ILE A 9 7.64 -7.95 -8.87
N MET A 10 6.33 -7.71 -8.81
CA MET A 10 5.31 -8.74 -9.05
C MET A 10 5.34 -9.24 -10.49
N CYS A 11 5.43 -8.35 -11.47
CA CYS A 11 5.58 -8.73 -12.88
C CYS A 11 6.88 -9.52 -13.11
N LEU A 12 7.99 -9.10 -12.49
CA LEU A 12 9.27 -9.77 -12.64
C LEU A 12 9.24 -11.18 -12.03
N ALA A 13 8.59 -11.36 -10.87
CA ALA A 13 8.44 -12.67 -10.23
C ALA A 13 7.53 -13.64 -11.01
N LEU A 14 6.65 -13.13 -11.88
CA LEU A 14 5.83 -13.96 -12.77
C LEU A 14 6.60 -14.41 -14.02
N ILE A 15 7.48 -13.56 -14.55
CA ILE A 15 8.18 -13.80 -15.82
C ILE A 15 9.55 -14.45 -15.62
N ASP A 16 10.25 -14.10 -14.54
CA ASP A 16 11.59 -14.63 -14.21
C ASP A 16 11.54 -15.60 -13.01
N GLY A 17 11.72 -16.89 -13.31
CA GLY A 17 11.68 -17.94 -12.30
C GLY A 17 12.83 -17.85 -11.29
N LYS A 18 14.02 -17.38 -11.69
CA LYS A 18 15.18 -17.27 -10.79
C LYS A 18 14.98 -16.12 -9.80
N PHE A 19 14.44 -15.00 -10.29
CA PHE A 19 14.04 -13.89 -9.46
C PHE A 19 12.98 -14.33 -8.47
N ARG A 20 11.97 -15.11 -8.90
CA ARG A 20 10.97 -15.68 -7.98
C ARG A 20 11.59 -16.53 -6.88
N ASP A 21 12.46 -17.47 -7.22
CA ASP A 21 13.10 -18.34 -6.23
C ASP A 21 13.96 -17.51 -5.26
N THR A 22 14.64 -16.49 -5.76
CA THR A 22 15.45 -15.57 -4.94
C THR A 22 14.56 -14.69 -4.07
N LEU A 23 13.42 -14.19 -4.56
CA LEU A 23 12.47 -13.39 -3.81
C LEU A 23 11.83 -14.18 -2.66
N LEU A 24 11.51 -15.45 -2.88
CA LEU A 24 10.93 -16.32 -1.85
C LEU A 24 11.96 -16.80 -0.81
N THR A 25 13.23 -16.94 -1.20
CA THR A 25 14.29 -17.43 -0.32
C THR A 25 15.02 -16.30 0.40
N ASP A 26 15.29 -15.20 -0.30
CA ASP A 26 16.07 -14.05 0.18
C ASP A 26 15.52 -12.73 -0.42
N ALA A 27 14.33 -12.35 0.06
CA ALA A 27 13.68 -11.11 -0.35
C ALA A 27 14.58 -9.88 -0.13
N ALA A 28 15.43 -9.89 0.91
CA ALA A 28 16.29 -8.77 1.28
C ALA A 28 17.33 -8.41 0.20
N ASN A 29 17.90 -9.41 -0.48
CA ASN A 29 18.89 -9.20 -1.52
C ASN A 29 18.27 -8.61 -2.80
N VAL A 30 17.05 -9.01 -3.16
CA VAL A 30 16.39 -8.54 -4.40
C VAL A 30 15.68 -7.19 -4.22
N VAL A 31 15.11 -6.90 -3.06
CA VAL A 31 14.41 -5.63 -2.82
C VAL A 31 15.33 -4.42 -2.75
N GLY A 32 16.64 -4.63 -2.49
CA GLY A 32 17.63 -3.56 -2.53
C GLY A 32 17.90 -3.00 -3.92
N GLU A 33 17.51 -3.72 -4.98
CA GLU A 33 17.67 -3.27 -6.38
C GLU A 33 16.51 -2.37 -6.85
N PHE A 34 15.44 -2.26 -6.07
CA PHE A 34 14.26 -1.46 -6.39
C PHE A 34 14.21 -0.17 -5.57
N ASP A 35 13.67 0.88 -6.18
CA ASP A 35 13.45 2.18 -5.53
C ASP A 35 12.25 2.10 -4.57
N LEU A 36 12.49 1.51 -3.39
CA LEU A 36 11.50 1.26 -2.34
C LEU A 36 11.86 2.02 -1.07
N ASP A 37 10.85 2.57 -0.41
CA ASP A 37 10.98 3.21 0.90
C ASP A 37 11.28 2.18 2.00
N ALA A 38 11.81 2.63 3.14
CA ALA A 38 12.19 1.75 4.25
C ALA A 38 11.02 0.86 4.75
N ASP A 39 9.80 1.41 4.81
CA ASP A 39 8.60 0.67 5.20
C ASP A 39 8.24 -0.42 4.18
N GLU A 40 8.45 -0.16 2.89
CA GLU A 40 8.15 -1.12 1.81
C GLU A 40 9.15 -2.27 1.83
N GLN A 41 10.43 -1.97 2.03
CA GLN A 41 11.46 -2.99 2.17
C GLN A 41 11.24 -3.87 3.40
N ASP A 42 10.82 -3.28 4.54
CA ASP A 42 10.55 -4.04 5.75
C ASP A 42 9.40 -5.03 5.56
N VAL A 43 8.32 -4.58 4.90
CA VAL A 43 7.17 -5.43 4.59
C VAL A 43 7.54 -6.56 3.65
N LEU A 44 8.27 -6.28 2.58
CA LEU A 44 8.69 -7.33 1.64
C LEU A 44 9.60 -8.36 2.31
N LYS A 45 10.46 -7.94 3.26
CA LYS A 45 11.29 -8.84 4.07
C LYS A 45 10.46 -9.64 5.10
N ALA A 46 9.36 -9.08 5.59
CA ALA A 46 8.48 -9.73 6.56
C ALA A 46 7.50 -10.74 5.93
N ILE A 47 7.20 -10.62 4.62
CA ILE A 47 6.33 -11.56 3.92
C ILE A 47 7.03 -12.91 3.77
N LYS A 48 6.57 -13.90 4.55
CA LYS A 48 6.88 -15.31 4.34
C LYS A 48 5.80 -15.93 3.46
N ALA A 49 6.19 -16.50 2.34
CA ALA A 49 5.28 -17.17 1.40
C ALA A 49 5.97 -18.37 0.78
N ASP A 50 5.22 -19.45 0.58
CA ASP A 50 5.73 -20.68 -0.07
C ASP A 50 5.54 -20.62 -1.59
N SER A 51 4.85 -19.60 -2.09
CA SER A 51 4.60 -19.39 -3.52
C SER A 51 4.51 -17.90 -3.87
N VAL A 52 4.77 -17.59 -5.15
CA VAL A 52 4.67 -16.22 -5.66
C VAL A 52 3.25 -15.68 -5.58
N THR A 53 2.24 -16.55 -5.75
CA THR A 53 0.82 -16.17 -5.66
C THR A 53 0.44 -15.76 -4.25
N GLU A 54 0.96 -16.47 -3.25
CA GLU A 54 0.74 -16.13 -1.85
C GLU A 54 1.50 -14.87 -1.45
N PHE A 55 2.74 -14.72 -1.91
CA PHE A 55 3.52 -13.50 -1.74
C PHE A 55 2.77 -12.29 -2.32
N ALA A 56 2.26 -12.44 -3.54
CA ALA A 56 1.46 -11.46 -4.25
C ALA A 56 0.19 -11.06 -3.50
N ALA A 57 -0.54 -12.05 -2.97
CA ALA A 57 -1.75 -11.80 -2.20
C ALA A 57 -1.47 -11.02 -0.91
N LYS A 58 -0.42 -11.39 -0.17
CA LYS A 58 0.00 -10.71 1.07
C LYS A 58 0.46 -9.27 0.81
N LEU A 59 1.26 -9.07 -0.23
CA LEU A 59 1.71 -7.73 -0.63
C LEU A 59 0.54 -6.85 -1.09
N HIS A 60 -0.35 -7.39 -1.93
CA HIS A 60 -1.53 -6.66 -2.38
C HIS A 60 -2.46 -6.28 -1.22
N ASN A 61 -2.69 -7.19 -0.26
CA ASN A 61 -3.49 -6.88 0.92
C ASN A 61 -2.88 -5.73 1.73
N TRP A 62 -1.57 -5.77 1.96
CA TRP A 62 -0.87 -4.69 2.64
C TRP A 62 -0.96 -3.35 1.88
N MET A 63 -0.82 -3.35 0.55
CA MET A 63 -0.97 -2.14 -0.27
C MET A 63 -2.38 -1.56 -0.15
N VAL A 64 -3.41 -2.42 -0.16
CA VAL A 64 -4.82 -2.01 0.01
C VAL A 64 -5.06 -1.45 1.42
N GLU A 65 -4.51 -2.10 2.46
CA GLU A 65 -4.61 -1.64 3.85
C GLU A 65 -3.89 -0.29 4.05
N ARG A 66 -2.70 -0.12 3.46
CA ARG A 66 -1.93 1.14 3.48
C ARG A 66 -2.67 2.26 2.73
N GLY A 67 -3.20 1.97 1.55
CA GLY A 67 -3.98 2.92 0.75
C GLY A 67 -5.31 3.30 1.41
N GLY A 68 -5.96 2.37 2.10
CA GLY A 68 -7.19 2.60 2.86
C GLY A 68 -6.99 3.47 4.10
N ASN A 69 -5.85 3.37 4.77
CA ASN A 69 -5.53 4.15 5.96
C ASN A 69 -5.21 5.64 5.66
N ASN A 70 -4.85 5.96 4.41
CA ASN A 70 -4.65 7.33 3.94
C ASN A 70 -5.96 8.04 3.51
N GLY A 71 -7.11 7.36 3.57
CA GLY A 71 -8.43 7.92 3.23
C GLY A 71 -9.16 8.63 4.37
N HIS A 72 -8.69 8.54 5.61
CA HIS A 72 -9.42 9.08 6.77
C HIS A 72 -8.70 10.15 7.59
N ARG A 73 -7.49 10.57 7.19
CA ARG A 73 -6.71 11.53 7.99
C ARG A 73 -6.22 12.73 7.18
N ARG A 74 -7.15 13.45 6.54
CA ARG A 74 -7.20 14.92 6.40
C ARG A 74 -8.37 15.36 5.52
N ALA A 75 -9.58 15.22 6.06
CA ALA A 75 -10.68 16.12 5.72
C ALA A 75 -11.39 16.56 7.02
N SER A 76 -10.62 16.81 8.07
CA SER A 76 -11.03 17.70 9.15
C SER A 76 -10.65 19.13 8.77
N GLU A 77 -11.15 19.60 7.63
CA GLU A 77 -11.22 21.02 7.28
C GLU A 77 -12.62 21.34 6.78
N SER A 78 -13.41 21.84 7.73
CA SER A 78 -14.30 22.99 7.53
C SER A 78 -15.36 22.89 6.42
N ARG A 79 -16.47 22.20 6.71
CA ARG A 79 -17.80 22.73 6.36
C ARG A 79 -18.76 22.52 7.51
N ARG A 80 -18.87 23.53 8.37
CA ARG A 80 -20.08 23.75 9.16
C ARG A 80 -21.27 23.79 8.18
N PRO A 81 -22.39 23.08 8.44
CA PRO A 81 -23.63 23.40 7.75
C PRO A 81 -24.08 24.77 8.26
N VAL A 82 -24.03 25.79 7.39
CA VAL A 82 -24.77 27.04 7.61
C VAL A 82 -26.25 26.75 7.41
N ASN A 83 -26.89 26.19 8.43
CA ASN A 83 -28.35 26.16 8.52
C ASN A 83 -28.75 26.31 9.99
N GLY A 84 -28.61 27.54 10.48
CA GLY A 84 -29.37 28.02 11.63
C GLY A 84 -30.53 28.87 11.10
N LEU A 85 -31.64 28.23 10.76
CA LEU A 85 -32.93 28.91 10.73
C LEU A 85 -33.22 29.37 12.17
N LEU A 86 -33.22 30.68 12.40
CA LEU A 86 -33.88 31.26 13.56
C LEU A 86 -34.92 32.25 13.05
N LEU A 87 -36.18 31.80 13.02
CA LEU A 87 -37.35 32.67 13.00
C LEU A 87 -37.30 33.57 14.23
N VAL A 88 -37.42 34.88 14.03
CA VAL A 88 -37.95 35.81 15.04
C VAL A 88 -39.04 36.62 14.35
N PRO A 89 -40.32 36.45 14.72
CA PRO A 89 -41.38 37.37 14.37
C PRO A 89 -41.50 38.42 15.48
N THR A 90 -41.52 39.72 15.18
CA THR A 90 -42.19 40.68 16.07
C THR A 90 -42.55 41.99 15.35
N ASP A 91 -43.88 42.24 15.37
CA ASP A 91 -44.67 43.48 15.19
C ASP A 91 -44.49 44.34 13.93
#